data_AF-A0A969Q102-F1
#
_entry.id   AF-A0A969Q102-F1
#
_cell.length_a   1.000
_cell.length_b   1.000
_cell.length_c   1.000
_cell.angle_alpha   90.00
_cell.angle_beta   90.00
_cell.angle_gamma   90.00
#
_symmetry.space_group_name_H-M   'P 1'
#
loop_
_entity.id
_entity.type
_entity.pdbx_description
1 polymer ?
#
loop_
_entity_poly.entity_id
_entity_poly.type
_entity_poly.pdbx_seq_one_letter_code
_entity_poly.pdbx_strand_id
1 'polypeptide(L)' 'MLFYAACIIAFVTGTANIVVLLLAWGYALSKLAHMYVHATANRLRQRRPAFIAAFGCLVLLWVALAVMCGGQVRQD' A
#
# COMPACT_ATOMS: atom_id res chain seq x y z
N MET A 1 5.12 -4.37 -7.21
CA MET A 1 5.55 -5.71 -6.79
C MET A 1 5.81 -5.80 -5.29
N LEU A 2 6.50 -4.82 -4.67
CA LEU A 2 6.65 -4.72 -3.21
C LEU A 2 5.34 -4.82 -2.41
N PHE A 3 4.23 -4.34 -2.97
CA PHE A 3 2.89 -4.50 -2.38
C PHE A 3 2.53 -5.98 -2.16
N TYR A 4 2.69 -6.83 -3.16
CA TYR A 4 2.38 -8.25 -3.06
C TYR A 4 3.28 -8.96 -2.05
N ALA A 5 4.57 -8.60 -2.01
CA ALA A 5 5.49 -9.11 -1.01
C ALA A 5 5.02 -8.76 0.41
N ALA A 6 4.64 -7.51 0.65
CA ALA A 6 4.13 -7.09 1.95
C ALA A 6 2.80 -7.79 2.32
N CYS A 7 1.89 -8.02 1.37
CA CYS A 7 0.68 -8.81 1.63
C CYS A 7 1.00 -10.26 2.02
N ILE A 8 1.98 -10.90 1.35
CA ILE A 8 2.40 -12.27 1.68
C ILE A 8 3.01 -12.32 3.08
N ILE A 9 3.88 -11.37 3.43
CA ILE A 9 4.47 -11.33 4.77
C ILE A 9 3.36 -11.14 5.82
N ALA A 10 2.43 -10.19 5.62
CA ALA A 10 1.34 -9.96 6.56
C ALA A 10 0.47 -11.21 6.78
N PHE A 11 0.24 -11.99 5.72
CA PHE A 11 -0.51 -13.23 5.77
C PHE A 11 0.24 -14.34 6.51
N VAL A 12 1.53 -14.55 6.22
CA VAL A 12 2.35 -15.59 6.85
C VAL A 12 2.60 -15.30 8.33
N THR A 13 2.80 -14.03 8.70
CA THR A 13 3.06 -13.63 10.10
C THR A 13 1.77 -13.53 10.93
N GLY A 14 0.58 -13.76 10.34
CA GLY A 14 -0.71 -13.61 11.05
C GLY A 14 -1.06 -12.17 11.43
N THR A 15 -0.25 -11.19 11.04
CA THR A 15 -0.43 -9.75 11.31
C THR A 15 -1.49 -9.06 10.43
N ALA A 16 -2.22 -9.83 9.63
CA ALA A 16 -3.26 -9.33 8.72
C ALA A 16 -4.46 -8.75 9.50
N ASN A 17 -4.42 -7.44 9.76
CA ASN A 17 -5.44 -6.70 10.50
C ASN A 17 -6.25 -5.77 9.59
N ILE A 18 -7.37 -5.24 10.12
CA ILE A 18 -8.23 -4.27 9.41
C ILE A 18 -7.45 -3.04 8.89
N VAL A 19 -6.41 -2.62 9.62
CA VAL A 19 -5.51 -1.52 9.22
C VAL A 19 -4.74 -1.88 7.95
N VAL A 20 -4.11 -3.05 7.90
CA VAL A 20 -3.37 -3.53 6.72
C VAL A 20 -4.30 -3.65 5.52
N LEU A 21 -5.54 -4.09 5.74
CA LEU A 21 -6.56 -4.20 4.70
C LEU A 21 -6.96 -2.85 4.12
N LEU A 22 -7.18 -1.82 4.96
CA LEU A 22 -7.50 -0.47 4.50
C LEU A 22 -6.35 0.14 3.68
N LEU A 23 -5.10 -0.03 4.13
CA LEU A 23 -3.93 0.44 3.38
C LEU A 23 -3.78 -0.30 2.04
N ALA A 24 -4.08 -1.60 2.01
CA ALA A 24 -4.04 -2.40 0.79
C ALA A 24 -5.06 -1.94 -0.25
N TRP A 25 -6.30 -1.66 0.18
CA TRP A 25 -7.32 -1.07 -0.68
C TRP A 25 -6.97 0.35 -1.12
N GLY A 26 -6.35 1.17 -0.26
CA GLY A 26 -5.84 2.49 -0.61
C GLY A 26 -4.79 2.44 -1.73
N TYR A 27 -3.87 1.48 -1.68
CA TYR A 27 -2.91 1.24 -2.76
C TYR A 27 -3.60 0.79 -4.05
N ALA A 28 -4.55 -0.14 -3.98
CA ALA A 28 -5.30 -0.63 -5.14
C ALA A 28 -6.10 0.49 -5.85
N LEU A 29 -6.84 1.30 -5.07
CA LEU A 29 -7.59 2.45 -5.58
C LEU A 29 -6.66 3.52 -6.19
N SER A 30 -5.50 3.77 -5.58
CA SER A 30 -4.52 4.70 -6.13
C SER A 30 -3.99 4.23 -7.50
N LYS A 31 -3.82 2.92 -7.70
CA LYS A 31 -3.41 2.33 -8.98
C LYS A 31 -4.51 2.43 -10.04
N LEU A 32 -5.77 2.21 -9.65
CA LEU A 32 -6.93 2.42 -10.52
C LEU A 32 -7.05 3.88 -10.95
N ALA A 33 -6.91 4.83 -10.02
CA ALA A 33 -6.91 6.26 -10.31
C ALA A 33 -5.75 6.65 -11.25
N HIS A 34 -4.55 6.11 -11.02
CA HIS A 34 -3.40 6.35 -11.90
C HIS A 34 -3.64 5.81 -13.32
N MET A 35 -4.17 4.60 -13.46
CA MET A 35 -4.51 4.00 -14.74
C MET A 35 -5.60 4.81 -15.46
N TYR A 36 -6.63 5.25 -14.73
CA TYR A 36 -7.71 6.07 -15.26
C TYR A 36 -7.20 7.42 -15.78
N VAL A 37 -6.35 8.12 -15.01
CA VAL A 37 -5.72 9.38 -15.44
C VAL A 37 -4.81 9.16 -16.66
N HIS A 38 -4.07 8.05 -16.71
CA HIS A 38 -3.26 7.69 -17.89
C HIS A 38 -4.11 7.41 -19.13
N ALA A 39 -5.26 6.75 -18.97
CA ALA A 39 -6.14 6.35 -20.07
C ALA A 39 -6.98 7.52 -20.60
N THR A 40 -7.40 8.45 -19.74
CA THR A 40 -8.38 9.50 -20.09
C THR A 40 -7.76 10.87 -20.39
N ALA A 41 -6.61 11.23 -19.79
CA ALA A 41 -6.12 12.61 -19.83
C ALA A 41 -4.72 12.77 -20.43
N ASN A 42 -4.62 13.31 -21.65
CA ASN A 42 -3.38 13.83 -22.25
C ASN A 42 -2.94 15.19 -21.62
N ARG A 43 -3.16 15.40 -20.32
CA ARG A 43 -2.69 16.60 -19.59
C ARG A 43 -1.65 16.20 -18.54
N LEU A 44 -0.39 16.50 -18.83
CA LEU A 44 0.78 16.14 -18.00
C LEU A 44 0.72 16.62 -16.54
N ARG A 45 -0.07 17.65 -16.22
CA ARG A 45 -0.07 18.31 -14.90
C ARG A 45 -0.70 17.50 -13.77
N GLN A 46 -1.51 16.48 -14.10
CA GLN A 46 -2.25 15.66 -13.13
C GLN A 46 -1.55 14.32 -12.79
N ARG A 47 -0.39 14.04 -13.39
CA ARG A 47 0.32 12.74 -13.25
C ARG A 47 1.05 12.56 -11.91
N ARG A 48 1.57 13.65 -11.32
CA ARG A 48 2.37 13.62 -10.08
C ARG A 48 1.58 13.19 -8.83
N PRO A 49 0.37 13.70 -8.53
CA PRO A 49 -0.32 13.35 -7.29
C PRO A 49 -0.76 11.88 -7.24
N ALA A 50 -1.16 11.28 -8.36
CA ALA A 50 -1.57 9.88 -8.40
C ALA A 50 -0.41 8.90 -8.13
N PHE A 51 0.81 9.25 -8.53
CA PHE A 51 2.01 8.45 -8.22
C PHE A 51 2.39 8.57 -6.75
N ILE A 52 2.36 9.79 -6.20
CA ILE A 52 2.68 10.06 -4.79
C ILE A 52 1.69 9.37 -3.85
N ALA A 53 0.39 9.36 -4.18
CA ALA A 53 -0.62 8.67 -3.39
C ALA A 53 -0.36 7.15 -3.29
N ALA A 54 -0.06 6.50 -4.43
CA ALA A 54 0.24 5.07 -4.46
C ALA A 54 1.55 4.75 -3.72
N PHE A 55 2.57 5.61 -3.87
CA PHE A 55 3.85 5.46 -3.17
C PHE A 55 3.70 5.65 -1.66
N GLY A 56 2.91 6.65 -1.23
CA GLY A 56 2.61 6.89 0.18
C GLY A 56 1.88 5.72 0.82
N CYS A 57 0.86 5.15 0.16
CA CYS A 57 0.18 3.95 0.64
C CYS A 57 1.13 2.76 0.78
N LEU A 58 2.06 2.58 -0.17
CA LEU A 58 3.06 1.51 -0.10
C LEU A 58 4.01 1.70 1.09
N VAL A 59 4.56 2.90 1.29
CA VAL A 59 5.45 3.20 2.42
C VAL A 59 4.74 2.98 3.74
N LEU A 60 3.51 3.47 3.89
CA LEU A 60 2.70 3.27 5.10
C LEU A 60 2.44 1.79 5.37
N LEU A 61 2.21 0.99 4.33
CA LEU A 61 1.94 -0.45 4.47
C LEU A 61 3.20 -1.20 4.94
N TRP A 62 4.38 -0.80 4.47
CA TRP A 62 5.65 -1.32 4.98
C TRP A 62 5.95 -0.91 6.42
N VAL A 63 5.69 0.35 6.78
CA VAL A 63 5.86 0.84 8.16
C VAL A 63 4.92 0.10 9.12
N ALA A 64 3.65 -0.04 8.77
CA ALA A 64 2.67 -0.76 9.59
C ALA A 64 3.11 -2.21 9.81
N LEU A 65 3.66 -2.85 8.78
CA LEU A 65 4.12 -4.23 8.84
C LEU A 65 5.38 -4.37 9.71
N ALA A 66 6.33 -3.43 9.62
CA ALA A 66 7.50 -3.40 10.49
C ALA A 66 7.13 -3.19 11.96
N VAL A 67 6.19 -2.29 12.25
CA VAL A 67 5.70 -2.02 13.61
C VAL A 67 4.94 -3.23 14.16
N MET A 68 4.02 -3.80 13.39
CA MET A 68 3.25 -4.97 13.83
C MET A 68 4.14 -6.20 14.02
N CYS A 69 5.06 -6.48 13.11
CA CYS A 69 5.99 -7.59 13.24
C CYS A 69 6.92 -7.41 14.45
N GLY A 70 7.48 -6.21 14.65
CA GLY A 70 8.28 -5.89 15.83
C GLY A 70 7.50 -5.96 17.14
N GLY A 71 6.20 -5.64 17.11
CA GLY A 71 5.30 -5.80 18.26
C GLY A 71 4.96 -7.25 18.57
N GLN A 72 4.84 -8.11 17.56
CA GLN A 72 4.60 -9.55 17.75
C GLN A 72 5.80 -10.25 18.40
N VAL A 73 7.04 -9.95 17.97
CA VAL A 73 8.30 -10.48 18.55
C VAL A 73 8.54 -10.04 20.01
N ARG A 74 7.76 -9.08 20.51
CA ARG A 74 7.83 -8.61 21.90
C ARG A 74 6.90 -9.41 22.83
N GLN A 75 5.97 -10.18 22.30
CA GLN A 75 4.89 -10.83 23.06
C GLN A 75 5.14 -12.32 23.31
N ASP A 76 6.13 -12.91 22.64
CA ASP A 76 6.79 -14.19 22.95
C ASP A 76 7.88 -14.04 24.02
#